data_AF-A0A946QFE5-F1
#
_entry.id   AF-A0A946QFE5-F1
#
_cell.length_a   1.000
_cell.length_b   1.000
_cell.length_c   1.000
_cell.angle_alpha   90.00
_cell.angle_beta   90.00
_cell.angle_gamma   90.00
#
_symmetry.space_group_name_H-M   'P 1'
#
loop_
_entity.id
_entity.type
_entity.pdbx_description
1 polymer ?
#
loop_
_entity_poly.entity_id
_entity_poly.type
_entity_poly.pdbx_seq_one_letter_code
_entity_poly.pdbx_strand_id
1 'polypeptide(L)'
;MVFSGLDYSFDKDGLLGDPGVAQFPFLDTPVEKTNSGITYSRVLDVERDIFLHDHTMEDVPLFLGATGIETMAEVAKSLSKEKGHFVELTDFQIPYGIKLLKGRPKELLISGNDDGEDQFDCRITSQFKNPKGIAMGDPMLHYEGKYRFAQKPLKSKKINLPAFTPVSWEGDIEPLVYHPKRLFMFGLFGTITDINSFDGKTLITTIEDKSEKEFFKGIKDPNFVAAPVLVDAMFQTGGLLEFFTSSRTVLPYKINSLKFYSDVEKNRQYFCITQKMASGEETNTYNLKLVDKKGNVFIEVNGFEMVKLNRLDPEDRIIDRVKFSFPNGK
;
A
#
# COMPACT_ATOMS: atom_id res chain seq x y z
N MET A 1 31.85 2.04 8.79
CA MET A 1 30.45 1.68 8.49
C MET A 1 29.77 1.61 9.84
N VAL A 2 29.03 2.65 10.21
CA VAL A 2 28.24 2.66 11.45
C VAL A 2 26.85 2.20 11.02
N PHE A 3 26.41 1.06 11.52
CA PHE A 3 25.06 0.57 11.29
C PHE A 3 24.10 1.54 11.97
N SER A 4 23.48 2.44 11.20
CA SER A 4 22.45 3.35 11.70
C SER A 4 21.09 2.71 11.44
N GLY A 5 20.71 1.81 12.33
CA GLY A 5 19.41 1.16 12.44
C GLY A 5 19.36 0.49 13.81
N LEU A 6 18.19 0.38 14.42
CA LEU A 6 18.04 -0.35 15.69
C LEU A 6 18.38 -1.82 15.43
N ASP A 7 19.57 -2.24 15.85
CA ASP A 7 20.01 -3.62 15.72
C ASP A 7 19.63 -4.39 16.99
N TYR A 8 18.42 -4.93 16.98
CA TYR A 8 17.89 -5.75 18.08
C TYR A 8 18.73 -7.01 18.35
N SER A 9 19.60 -7.44 17.42
CA SER A 9 20.50 -8.58 17.67
C SER A 9 21.61 -8.26 18.70
N PHE A 10 21.83 -6.97 18.98
CA PHE A 10 22.76 -6.49 20.00
C PHE A 10 22.07 -5.94 21.26
N ASP A 11 20.73 -5.89 21.31
CA ASP A 11 19.98 -5.51 22.51
C ASP A 11 19.88 -6.67 23.51
N LYS A 12 21.04 -7.12 24.00
CA LYS A 12 21.13 -8.21 24.99
C LYS A 12 20.46 -7.87 26.32
N ASP A 13 20.22 -6.58 26.56
CA ASP A 13 19.77 -6.04 27.83
C ASP A 13 18.27 -5.66 27.78
N GLY A 14 17.62 -5.77 26.61
CA GLY A 14 16.20 -5.49 26.40
C GLY A 14 15.82 -4.01 26.51
N LEU A 15 16.78 -3.09 26.35
CA LEU A 15 16.61 -1.65 26.50
C LEU A 15 15.88 -1.01 25.31
N LEU A 16 15.91 -1.65 24.14
CA LEU A 16 15.18 -1.22 22.94
C LEU A 16 13.72 -1.73 22.96
N GLY A 17 13.36 -2.57 23.93
CA GLY A 17 12.04 -3.22 24.03
C GLY A 17 11.92 -4.43 23.11
N ASP A 18 10.78 -5.13 23.18
CA ASP A 18 10.47 -6.20 22.24
C ASP A 18 10.17 -5.58 20.85
N PRO A 19 10.92 -5.92 19.78
CA PRO A 19 10.63 -5.43 18.43
C PRO A 19 9.20 -5.76 17.98
N GLY A 20 8.60 -6.85 18.47
CA GLY A 20 7.18 -7.18 18.24
C GLY A 20 6.18 -6.24 18.93
N VAL A 21 6.66 -5.32 19.77
CA VAL A 21 5.87 -4.37 20.59
C VAL A 21 6.17 -2.92 20.19
N ALA A 22 7.00 -2.69 19.17
CA ALA A 22 7.23 -1.34 18.65
C ALA A 22 5.89 -0.70 18.26
N GLN A 23 5.58 0.46 18.85
CA GLN A 23 4.32 1.17 18.61
C GLN A 23 4.19 1.62 17.14
N PHE A 24 5.32 1.92 16.51
CA PHE A 24 5.43 2.42 15.14
C PHE A 24 6.55 1.67 14.40
N PRO A 25 6.26 0.53 13.76
CA PRO A 25 7.29 -0.33 13.16
C PRO A 25 8.01 0.27 11.94
N PHE A 26 7.47 1.33 11.32
CA PHE A 26 8.08 2.10 10.24
C PHE A 26 8.81 3.38 10.69
N LEU A 27 8.91 3.67 11.99
CA LEU A 27 9.65 4.83 12.51
C LEU A 27 10.86 4.36 13.36
N ASP A 28 12.06 4.87 13.06
CA ASP A 28 13.27 4.53 13.82
C ASP A 28 13.66 5.67 14.78
N THR A 29 14.45 6.65 14.32
CA THR A 29 15.06 7.66 15.19
C THR A 29 14.41 9.03 14.97
N PRO A 30 13.84 9.70 15.99
CA PRO A 30 13.43 11.09 15.84
C PRO A 30 14.66 11.98 15.65
N VAL A 31 14.70 12.77 14.58
CA VAL A 31 15.84 13.65 14.24
C VAL A 31 15.52 15.13 14.36
N GLU A 32 14.23 15.48 14.34
CA GLU A 32 13.76 16.85 14.52
C GLU A 32 12.39 16.86 15.19
N LYS A 33 12.17 17.80 16.11
CA LYS A 33 10.88 18.02 16.75
C LYS A 33 10.64 19.51 16.89
N THR A 34 9.47 19.95 16.45
CA THR A 34 8.99 21.33 16.61
C THR A 34 7.76 21.34 17.52
N ASN A 35 7.14 22.51 17.71
CA ASN A 35 5.90 22.61 18.48
C ASN A 35 4.71 21.90 17.80
N SER A 36 4.74 21.78 16.47
CA SER A 36 3.64 21.24 15.66
C SER A 36 4.03 20.01 14.84
N GLY A 37 5.28 19.57 14.88
CA GLY A 37 5.75 18.51 13.98
C GLY A 37 6.91 17.69 14.51
N ILE A 38 7.12 16.56 13.85
CA ILE A 38 8.20 15.62 14.13
C ILE A 38 8.71 15.01 12.84
N THR A 39 10.02 14.79 12.78
CA THR A 39 10.68 14.08 11.69
C THR A 39 11.46 12.90 12.25
N TYR A 40 11.24 11.72 11.67
CA TYR A 40 11.99 10.51 11.93
C TYR A 40 12.94 10.21 10.77
N SER A 41 14.14 9.74 11.07
CA SER A 41 15.01 9.07 10.11
C SER A 41 14.81 7.57 10.22
N ARG A 42 14.73 6.89 9.07
CA ARG A 42 14.69 5.43 8.94
C ARG A 42 15.61 4.99 7.81
N VAL A 43 16.35 3.90 8.02
CA VAL A 43 17.10 3.26 6.93
C VAL A 43 16.29 2.07 6.43
N LEU A 44 15.80 2.15 5.20
CA LEU A 44 15.14 1.05 4.50
C LEU A 44 16.20 0.06 4.01
N ASP A 45 16.10 -1.21 4.40
CA ASP A 45 17.13 -2.23 4.22
C ASP A 45 16.50 -3.60 3.93
N VAL A 46 17.01 -4.32 2.93
CA VAL A 46 16.40 -5.59 2.50
C VAL A 46 16.51 -6.71 3.54
N GLU A 47 17.52 -6.69 4.42
CA GLU A 47 17.70 -7.73 5.43
C GLU A 47 16.74 -7.54 6.61
N ARG A 48 16.41 -6.29 6.95
CA ARG A 48 15.43 -5.97 7.99
C ARG A 48 13.99 -5.96 7.45
N ASP A 49 13.78 -5.31 6.31
CA ASP A 49 12.46 -5.01 5.74
C ASP A 49 12.05 -6.11 4.75
N ILE A 50 11.72 -7.30 5.29
CA ILE A 50 11.49 -8.55 4.55
C ILE A 50 10.41 -8.41 3.46
N PHE A 51 9.40 -7.58 3.69
CA PHE A 51 8.35 -7.29 2.70
C PHE A 51 8.90 -6.79 1.35
N LEU A 52 10.11 -6.21 1.31
CA LEU A 52 10.75 -5.76 0.07
C LEU A 52 11.05 -6.91 -0.90
N HIS A 53 11.29 -8.13 -0.40
CA HIS A 53 11.50 -9.30 -1.26
C HIS A 53 10.24 -9.70 -2.04
N ASP A 54 9.08 -9.45 -1.44
CA ASP A 54 7.78 -9.86 -1.95
C ASP A 54 7.19 -8.84 -2.96
N HIS A 55 7.87 -7.70 -3.18
CA HIS A 55 7.53 -6.70 -4.20
C HIS A 55 8.78 -6.19 -4.94
N THR A 56 9.19 -6.98 -5.93
CA THR A 56 10.43 -6.77 -6.69
C THR A 56 10.14 -6.74 -8.18
N MET A 57 10.63 -5.70 -8.87
CA MET A 57 10.54 -5.58 -10.33
C MET A 57 11.94 -5.70 -10.92
N GLU A 58 12.19 -6.74 -11.72
CA GLU A 58 13.51 -7.01 -12.33
C GLU A 58 14.65 -6.99 -11.30
N ASP A 59 14.48 -7.71 -10.20
CA ASP A 59 15.41 -7.80 -9.07
C ASP A 59 15.67 -6.47 -8.33
N VAL A 60 14.88 -5.43 -8.61
CA VAL A 60 14.89 -4.17 -7.86
C VAL A 60 13.73 -4.14 -6.88
N PRO A 61 13.99 -4.23 -5.56
CA PRO A 61 12.95 -4.06 -4.55
C PRO A 61 12.36 -2.65 -4.59
N LEU A 62 11.04 -2.59 -4.49
CA LEU A 62 10.28 -1.35 -4.58
C LEU A 62 9.47 -1.16 -3.30
N PHE A 63 9.55 0.04 -2.72
CA PHE A 63 8.68 0.40 -1.61
C PHE A 63 7.27 0.70 -2.13
N LEU A 64 6.28 0.07 -1.53
CA LEU A 64 4.90 0.11 -1.98
C LEU A 64 4.23 1.45 -1.65
N GLY A 65 3.22 1.81 -2.45
CA GLY A 65 2.33 2.92 -2.10
C GLY A 65 1.65 2.70 -0.75
N ALA A 66 1.18 1.46 -0.49
CA ALA A 66 0.55 1.11 0.77
C ALA A 66 1.48 1.17 1.99
N THR A 67 2.76 0.76 1.85
CA THR A 67 3.76 0.92 2.93
C THR A 67 4.13 2.39 3.14
N GLY A 68 4.10 3.21 2.09
CA GLY A 68 4.21 4.68 2.21
C GLY A 68 3.05 5.31 2.97
N ILE A 69 1.82 4.83 2.72
CA ILE A 69 0.64 5.25 3.48
C ILE A 69 0.77 4.88 4.95
N GLU A 70 1.14 3.63 5.25
CA GLU A 70 1.37 3.16 6.62
C GLU A 70 2.43 4.00 7.33
N THR A 71 3.59 4.18 6.71
CA THR A 71 4.72 4.93 7.28
C THR A 71 4.32 6.38 7.63
N MET A 72 3.56 7.03 6.76
CA MET A 72 3.04 8.38 7.02
C MET A 72 1.90 8.39 8.06
N ALA A 73 1.08 7.34 8.09
CA ALA A 73 0.05 7.18 9.12
C ALA A 73 0.65 7.02 10.51
N GLU A 74 1.77 6.30 10.65
CA GLU A 74 2.50 6.16 11.91
C GLU A 74 3.02 7.51 12.42
N VAL A 75 3.66 8.34 11.57
CA VAL A 75 4.14 9.65 12.02
C VAL A 75 2.98 10.58 12.39
N ALA A 76 1.88 10.57 11.63
CA ALA A 76 0.68 11.32 11.99
C ALA A 76 0.09 10.82 13.32
N LYS A 77 0.05 9.49 13.54
CA LYS A 77 -0.42 8.88 14.78
C LYS A 77 0.46 9.27 15.97
N SER A 78 1.78 9.40 15.78
CA SER A 78 2.71 9.86 16.80
C SER A 78 2.48 11.31 17.27
N LEU A 79 1.91 12.15 16.39
CA LEU A 79 1.51 13.52 16.68
C LEU A 79 0.07 13.60 17.23
N SER A 80 -0.78 12.64 16.88
CA SER A 80 -2.16 12.60 17.34
C SER A 80 -2.28 12.36 18.85
N LYS A 81 -3.36 12.88 19.46
CA LYS A 81 -3.70 12.59 20.86
C LYS A 81 -3.94 11.08 21.02
N GLU A 82 -3.62 10.53 22.21
CA GLU A 82 -3.50 9.10 22.55
C GLU A 82 -4.69 8.16 22.17
N LYS A 83 -5.79 8.65 21.56
CA LYS A 83 -6.99 7.87 21.21
C LYS A 83 -7.53 8.12 19.79
N GLY A 84 -6.79 8.78 18.90
CA GLY A 84 -7.23 9.00 17.52
C GLY A 84 -7.30 7.71 16.70
N HIS A 85 -8.42 7.41 16.06
CA HIS A 85 -8.55 6.42 15.00
C HIS A 85 -8.14 7.06 13.67
N PHE A 86 -7.31 6.38 12.88
CA PHE A 86 -7.06 6.81 11.51
C PHE A 86 -8.34 6.61 10.70
N VAL A 87 -8.90 7.72 10.21
CA VAL A 87 -10.23 7.69 9.56
C VAL A 87 -10.19 8.11 8.11
N GLU A 88 -9.21 8.92 7.72
CA GLU A 88 -9.16 9.47 6.37
C GLU A 88 -7.75 9.91 5.99
N LEU A 89 -7.36 9.57 4.75
CA LEU A 89 -6.23 10.14 4.04
C LEU A 89 -6.77 10.88 2.81
N THR A 90 -6.29 12.10 2.56
CA THR A 90 -6.59 12.87 1.34
C THR A 90 -5.33 13.36 0.65
N ASP A 91 -5.47 13.72 -0.63
CA ASP A 91 -4.40 14.31 -1.44
C ASP A 91 -3.09 13.48 -1.45
N PHE A 92 -3.21 12.15 -1.40
CA PHE A 92 -2.03 11.28 -1.41
C PHE A 92 -1.41 11.25 -2.80
N GLN A 93 -0.10 11.39 -2.86
CA GLN A 93 0.65 11.38 -4.11
C GLN A 93 1.96 10.61 -3.96
N ILE A 94 2.40 10.04 -5.08
CA ILE A 94 3.70 9.40 -5.25
C ILE A 94 4.50 10.17 -6.30
N PRO A 95 5.12 11.31 -5.98
CA PRO A 95 5.94 12.04 -6.95
C PRO A 95 7.12 11.20 -7.47
N TYR A 96 7.73 10.39 -6.61
CA TYR A 96 8.85 9.53 -6.99
C TYR A 96 8.91 8.24 -6.16
N GLY A 97 8.74 7.08 -6.80
CA GLY A 97 8.80 5.79 -6.12
C GLY A 97 10.18 5.50 -5.50
N ILE A 98 10.20 4.83 -4.35
CA ILE A 98 11.44 4.45 -3.67
C ILE A 98 11.89 3.07 -4.16
N LYS A 99 13.16 2.98 -4.60
CA LYS A 99 13.79 1.76 -5.13
C LYS A 99 15.10 1.50 -4.42
N LEU A 100 15.40 0.25 -4.09
CA LEU A 100 16.70 -0.15 -3.53
C LEU A 100 17.62 -0.68 -4.63
N LEU A 101 18.31 0.25 -5.29
CA LEU A 101 19.22 -0.10 -6.37
C LEU A 101 20.41 -0.91 -5.84
N LYS A 102 20.65 -2.07 -6.44
CA LYS A 102 21.73 -3.01 -6.06
C LYS A 102 21.63 -3.45 -4.59
N GLY A 103 20.40 -3.52 -4.04
CA GLY A 103 20.15 -3.91 -2.65
C GLY A 103 20.74 -2.94 -1.61
N ARG A 104 21.14 -1.73 -2.01
CA ARG A 104 21.77 -0.79 -1.08
C ARG A 104 20.71 -0.20 -0.15
N PRO A 105 20.99 -0.12 1.17
CA PRO A 105 20.10 0.54 2.10
C PRO A 105 19.87 2.00 1.71
N LYS A 106 18.70 2.52 2.02
CA LYS A 106 18.32 3.90 1.72
C LYS A 106 17.77 4.60 2.95
N GLU A 107 18.41 5.69 3.35
CA GLU A 107 17.92 6.57 4.39
C GLU A 107 16.72 7.39 3.88
N LEU A 108 15.66 7.40 4.66
CA LEU A 108 14.41 8.13 4.46
C LEU A 108 14.18 9.06 5.65
N LEU A 109 13.62 10.23 5.37
CA LEU A 109 13.09 11.16 6.37
C LEU A 109 11.57 11.15 6.27
N ILE A 110 10.92 10.80 7.37
CA ILE A 110 9.47 10.68 7.52
C ILE A 110 9.03 11.83 8.40
N SER A 111 8.33 12.81 7.85
CA SER A 111 7.88 13.98 8.59
C SER A 111 6.36 14.05 8.68
N GLY A 112 5.89 14.55 9.82
CA GLY A 112 4.50 14.93 10.04
C GLY A 112 4.44 16.33 10.66
N ASN A 113 3.44 17.11 10.27
CA ASN A 113 3.11 18.40 10.88
C ASN A 113 1.60 18.50 11.11
N ASP A 114 1.20 18.82 12.34
CA ASP A 114 -0.17 19.19 12.72
C ASP A 114 -0.51 20.53 12.03
N ASP A 115 -1.48 20.48 11.11
CA ASP A 115 -1.99 21.66 10.40
C ASP A 115 -3.22 22.27 11.11
N GLY A 116 -3.62 21.72 12.25
CA GLY A 116 -4.84 22.04 12.99
C GLY A 116 -5.98 21.04 12.73
N GLU A 117 -7.08 21.14 13.47
CA GLU A 117 -8.32 20.38 13.20
C GLU A 117 -8.18 18.83 13.14
N ASP A 118 -7.22 18.27 13.90
CA ASP A 118 -6.90 16.83 13.92
C ASP A 118 -6.43 16.27 12.54
N GLN A 119 -5.86 17.14 11.70
CA GLN A 119 -5.26 16.81 10.43
C GLN A 119 -3.73 16.99 10.47
N PHE A 120 -3.03 16.19 9.67
CA PHE A 120 -1.56 16.12 9.66
C PHE A 120 -1.05 16.04 8.22
N ASP A 121 -0.25 17.03 7.82
CA ASP A 121 0.52 16.97 6.58
C ASP A 121 1.71 16.05 6.79
N CYS A 122 1.81 14.97 6.01
CA CYS A 122 2.88 13.99 6.13
C CYS A 122 3.64 13.81 4.82
N ARG A 123 4.95 13.56 4.93
CA ARG A 123 5.84 13.39 3.79
C ARG A 123 6.90 12.33 4.05
N ILE A 124 7.34 11.69 2.97
CA ILE A 124 8.54 10.86 2.94
C ILE A 124 9.50 11.47 1.94
N THR A 125 10.71 11.78 2.40
CA THR A 125 11.78 12.34 1.56
C THR A 125 13.05 11.52 1.70
N SER A 126 14.00 11.71 0.79
CA SER A 126 15.38 11.26 0.97
C SER A 126 16.37 12.33 0.57
N GLN A 127 17.53 12.34 1.20
CA GLN A 127 18.60 13.29 0.92
C GLN A 127 19.86 12.54 0.48
N PHE A 128 20.41 12.90 -0.67
CA PHE A 128 21.72 12.38 -1.05
C PHE A 128 22.79 13.01 -0.15
N LYS A 129 23.59 12.17 0.51
CA LYS A 129 24.76 12.59 1.29
C LYS A 129 26.03 12.11 0.59
N ASN A 130 27.03 12.98 0.47
CA ASN A 130 28.33 12.59 -0.07
C ASN A 130 29.12 11.72 0.94
N PRO A 131 30.29 11.16 0.58
CA PRO A 131 31.09 10.33 1.50
C PRO A 131 31.56 11.02 2.80
N LYS A 132 31.51 12.36 2.86
CA LYS A 132 31.80 13.14 4.08
C LYS A 132 30.55 13.37 4.94
N GLY A 133 29.40 12.78 4.57
CA GLY A 133 28.13 12.94 5.25
C GLY A 133 27.39 14.24 4.94
N ILE A 134 27.89 15.06 4.01
CA ILE A 134 27.31 16.37 3.70
C ILE A 134 26.12 16.18 2.74
N ALA A 135 24.97 16.75 3.09
CA ALA A 135 23.78 16.77 2.25
C ALA A 135 24.04 17.53 0.94
N MET A 136 23.60 16.96 -0.18
CA MET A 136 23.81 17.45 -1.53
C MET A 136 22.48 17.57 -2.26
N GLY A 137 22.23 18.73 -2.89
CA GLY A 137 20.99 19.01 -3.62
C GLY A 137 19.77 19.16 -2.71
N ASP A 138 18.60 19.34 -3.31
CA ASP A 138 17.34 19.40 -2.57
C ASP A 138 16.87 17.99 -2.16
N PRO A 139 16.16 17.86 -1.02
CA PRO A 139 15.53 16.60 -0.65
C PRO A 139 14.58 16.11 -1.76
N MET A 140 14.67 14.84 -2.11
CA MET A 140 13.76 14.21 -3.05
C MET A 140 12.46 13.84 -2.34
N LEU A 141 11.33 14.39 -2.80
CA LEU A 141 9.99 14.02 -2.32
C LEU A 141 9.54 12.70 -2.95
N HIS A 142 9.21 11.73 -2.09
CA HIS A 142 8.78 10.40 -2.52
C HIS A 142 7.27 10.20 -2.39
N TYR A 143 6.74 10.58 -1.23
CA TYR A 143 5.33 10.46 -0.90
C TYR A 143 4.88 11.66 -0.10
N GLU A 144 3.62 12.06 -0.29
CA GLU A 144 2.95 13.03 0.57
C GLU A 144 1.47 12.71 0.68
N GLY A 145 0.82 13.22 1.73
CA GLY A 145 -0.62 13.15 1.91
C GLY A 145 -1.04 13.78 3.23
N LYS A 146 -2.35 13.95 3.39
CA LYS A 146 -2.97 14.55 4.57
C LYS A 146 -3.73 13.50 5.35
N TYR A 147 -3.43 13.37 6.62
CA TYR A 147 -3.96 12.31 7.49
C TYR A 147 -4.87 12.93 8.52
N ARG A 148 -6.06 12.35 8.71
CA ARG A 148 -7.00 12.79 9.73
C ARG A 148 -7.26 11.69 10.73
N PHE A 149 -7.17 12.05 12.01
CA PHE A 149 -7.50 11.18 13.13
C PHE A 149 -8.76 11.67 13.83
N ALA A 150 -9.57 10.74 14.35
CA ALA A 150 -10.79 11.08 15.07
C ALA A 150 -10.96 10.25 16.35
N GLN A 151 -11.63 10.81 17.36
CA GLN A 151 -11.86 10.10 18.63
C GLN A 151 -12.77 8.88 18.50
N LYS A 152 -13.51 8.77 17.40
CA LYS A 152 -14.37 7.63 17.08
C LYS A 152 -14.16 7.25 15.62
N PRO A 153 -14.32 5.95 15.27
CA PRO A 153 -14.36 5.54 13.87
C PRO A 153 -15.43 6.29 13.08
N LEU A 154 -15.28 6.31 11.75
CA LEU A 154 -16.34 6.81 10.88
C LEU A 154 -17.63 6.01 11.10
N LYS A 155 -18.78 6.65 10.88
CA LYS A 155 -20.07 5.98 10.96
C LYS A 155 -20.10 4.82 9.96
N SER A 156 -20.40 3.62 10.45
CA SER A 156 -20.49 2.41 9.64
C SER A 156 -21.28 2.64 8.36
N LYS A 157 -20.74 2.17 7.25
CA LYS A 157 -21.34 2.30 5.92
C LYS A 157 -21.69 0.91 5.38
N LYS A 158 -22.83 0.81 4.73
CA LYS A 158 -23.31 -0.44 4.12
C LYS A 158 -23.79 -0.15 2.70
N ILE A 159 -23.52 -1.06 1.79
CA ILE A 159 -23.97 -1.00 0.41
C ILE A 159 -24.74 -2.28 0.03
N ASN A 160 -25.55 -2.19 -1.01
CA ASN A 160 -26.00 -3.38 -1.72
C ASN A 160 -24.86 -3.85 -2.62
N LEU A 161 -24.52 -5.14 -2.55
CA LEU A 161 -23.56 -5.71 -3.48
C LEU A 161 -24.13 -5.63 -4.91
N PRO A 162 -23.32 -5.28 -5.91
CA PRO A 162 -23.74 -5.32 -7.30
C PRO A 162 -24.09 -6.76 -7.73
N ALA A 163 -24.80 -6.90 -8.84
CA ALA A 163 -24.99 -8.21 -9.46
C ALA A 163 -23.64 -8.75 -9.96
N PHE A 164 -23.42 -10.06 -9.80
CA PHE A 164 -22.18 -10.69 -10.21
C PHE A 164 -22.32 -11.17 -11.66
N THR A 165 -21.32 -10.84 -12.47
CA THR A 165 -21.10 -11.37 -13.81
C THR A 165 -19.91 -12.32 -13.73
N PRO A 166 -20.14 -13.63 -13.50
CA PRO A 166 -19.06 -14.55 -13.13
C PRO A 166 -17.96 -14.62 -14.18
N VAL A 167 -16.73 -14.73 -13.69
CA VAL A 167 -15.54 -14.99 -14.50
C VAL A 167 -15.14 -16.44 -14.29
N SER A 168 -14.66 -17.09 -15.35
CA SER A 168 -14.11 -18.44 -15.28
C SER A 168 -12.74 -18.49 -15.94
N TRP A 169 -11.87 -19.36 -15.44
CA TRP A 169 -10.55 -19.63 -15.99
C TRP A 169 -10.17 -21.08 -15.73
N GLU A 170 -9.11 -21.54 -16.38
CA GLU A 170 -8.53 -22.87 -16.15
C GLU A 170 -7.23 -22.75 -15.36
N GLY A 171 -7.02 -23.68 -14.43
CA GLY A 171 -5.82 -23.72 -13.57
C GLY A 171 -5.89 -22.84 -12.33
N ASP A 172 -4.73 -22.66 -11.70
CA ASP A 172 -4.61 -21.96 -10.42
C ASP A 172 -4.67 -20.43 -10.59
N ILE A 173 -5.28 -19.75 -9.62
CA ILE A 173 -5.42 -18.29 -9.63
C ILE A 173 -4.07 -17.58 -9.46
N GLU A 174 -3.18 -18.12 -8.63
CA GLU A 174 -1.90 -17.48 -8.32
C GLU A 174 -1.05 -17.23 -9.58
N PRO A 175 -0.73 -18.25 -10.42
CA PRO A 175 0.01 -18.03 -11.67
C PRO A 175 -0.82 -17.36 -12.78
N LEU A 176 -2.13 -17.16 -12.60
CA LEU A 176 -2.94 -16.32 -13.47
C LEU A 176 -2.74 -14.85 -13.11
N VAL A 177 -2.89 -14.51 -11.84
CA VAL A 177 -2.85 -13.13 -11.33
C VAL A 177 -1.42 -12.63 -11.18
N TYR A 178 -0.57 -13.39 -10.49
CA TYR A 178 0.77 -12.99 -10.07
C TYR A 178 1.85 -13.49 -11.05
N HIS A 179 2.66 -12.58 -11.55
CA HIS A 179 3.78 -12.89 -12.44
C HIS A 179 4.75 -11.72 -12.55
N PRO A 180 6.07 -11.98 -12.65
CA PRO A 180 7.11 -10.94 -12.61
C PRO A 180 6.95 -9.84 -13.67
N LYS A 181 6.31 -10.15 -14.81
CA LYS A 181 6.10 -9.20 -15.91
C LYS A 181 4.79 -8.40 -15.85
N ARG A 182 3.86 -8.73 -14.93
CA ARG A 182 2.55 -8.05 -14.81
C ARG A 182 2.26 -7.59 -13.39
N LEU A 183 1.84 -8.48 -12.49
CA LEU A 183 1.59 -8.21 -11.08
C LEU A 183 2.68 -8.87 -10.25
N PHE A 184 3.75 -8.15 -10.01
CA PHE A 184 4.94 -8.62 -9.29
C PHE A 184 4.78 -8.47 -7.77
N MET A 185 3.68 -9.04 -7.26
CA MET A 185 3.32 -9.10 -5.85
C MET A 185 3.32 -10.58 -5.43
N PHE A 186 4.18 -10.96 -4.49
CA PHE A 186 4.33 -12.35 -4.08
C PHE A 186 4.27 -12.46 -2.56
N GLY A 187 4.28 -13.68 -2.02
CA GLY A 187 4.38 -13.91 -0.58
C GLY A 187 3.35 -13.13 0.25
N LEU A 188 3.83 -12.19 1.07
CA LEU A 188 3.00 -11.28 1.89
C LEU A 188 1.92 -10.56 1.08
N PHE A 189 2.19 -10.22 -0.18
CA PHE A 189 1.27 -9.46 -1.03
C PHE A 189 0.48 -10.35 -2.00
N GLY A 190 0.60 -11.67 -1.92
CA GLY A 190 -0.22 -12.64 -2.66
C GLY A 190 -1.63 -12.79 -2.08
N THR A 191 -2.43 -11.73 -2.15
CA THR A 191 -3.68 -11.55 -1.38
C THR A 191 -4.97 -11.79 -2.16
N ILE A 192 -4.96 -11.75 -3.49
CA ILE A 192 -6.11 -12.04 -4.35
C ILE A 192 -6.32 -13.56 -4.38
N THR A 193 -7.46 -14.00 -3.87
CA THR A 193 -7.82 -15.42 -3.75
C THR A 193 -8.91 -15.86 -4.71
N ASP A 194 -9.68 -14.91 -5.27
CA ASP A 194 -10.71 -15.20 -6.26
C ASP A 194 -10.98 -14.00 -7.19
N ILE A 195 -11.45 -14.26 -8.42
CA ILE A 195 -11.98 -13.27 -9.36
C ILE A 195 -13.47 -13.56 -9.54
N ASN A 196 -14.30 -12.94 -8.70
CA ASN A 196 -15.70 -13.29 -8.58
C ASN A 196 -16.56 -12.75 -9.73
N SER A 197 -16.25 -11.55 -10.24
CA SER A 197 -17.09 -10.90 -11.24
C SER A 197 -16.33 -9.87 -12.07
N PHE A 198 -16.65 -9.79 -13.36
CA PHE A 198 -16.20 -8.71 -14.24
C PHE A 198 -17.24 -8.39 -15.31
N ASP A 199 -17.62 -7.13 -15.45
CA ASP A 199 -18.63 -6.65 -16.42
C ASP A 199 -18.05 -5.74 -17.54
N GLY A 200 -16.72 -5.63 -17.62
CA GLY A 200 -16.02 -4.68 -18.50
C GLY A 200 -15.56 -3.39 -17.83
N LYS A 201 -16.19 -2.99 -16.72
CA LYS A 201 -15.91 -1.73 -16.01
C LYS A 201 -15.68 -1.93 -14.51
N THR A 202 -16.36 -2.91 -13.92
CA THR A 202 -16.34 -3.24 -12.51
C THR A 202 -15.77 -4.64 -12.35
N LEU A 203 -14.68 -4.73 -11.59
CA LEU A 203 -14.07 -5.98 -11.17
C LEU A 203 -14.41 -6.22 -9.70
N ILE A 204 -14.81 -7.44 -9.36
CA ILE A 204 -15.00 -7.88 -7.98
C ILE A 204 -14.08 -9.07 -7.74
N THR A 205 -13.22 -8.94 -6.74
CA THR A 205 -12.26 -9.96 -6.33
C THR A 205 -12.48 -10.32 -4.87
N THR A 206 -12.14 -11.55 -4.50
CA THR A 206 -11.96 -11.89 -3.09
C THR A 206 -10.51 -11.65 -2.74
N ILE A 207 -10.29 -10.87 -1.69
CA ILE A 207 -8.96 -10.63 -1.13
C ILE A 207 -8.91 -11.08 0.33
N GLU A 208 -7.75 -11.58 0.73
CA GLU A 208 -7.48 -12.06 2.08
C GLU A 208 -5.98 -11.96 2.39
N ASP A 209 -5.65 -11.37 3.54
CA ASP A 209 -4.31 -11.53 4.11
C ASP A 209 -4.26 -12.85 4.88
N LYS A 210 -3.56 -13.83 4.31
CA LYS A 210 -3.36 -15.18 4.87
C LYS A 210 -1.88 -15.49 5.14
N SER A 211 -1.00 -14.52 4.97
CA SER A 211 0.44 -14.78 4.95
C SER A 211 0.97 -14.98 6.36
N GLU A 212 1.62 -16.11 6.61
CA GLU A 212 2.25 -16.37 7.91
C GLU A 212 3.73 -15.92 7.96
N LYS A 213 4.21 -15.24 6.91
CA LYS A 213 5.60 -14.76 6.80
C LYS A 213 5.88 -13.56 7.71
N GLU A 214 7.16 -13.39 8.02
CA GLU A 214 7.69 -12.17 8.64
C GLU A 214 7.54 -10.95 7.72
N PHE A 215 6.99 -9.86 8.23
CA PHE A 215 6.92 -8.58 7.52
C PHE A 215 8.22 -7.79 7.67
N PHE A 216 8.77 -7.78 8.88
CA PHE A 216 10.13 -7.37 9.19
C PHE A 216 10.86 -8.55 9.83
N LYS A 217 12.19 -8.57 9.79
CA LYS A 217 13.00 -9.65 10.36
C LYS A 217 12.63 -9.87 11.83
N GLY A 218 12.17 -11.09 12.16
CA GLY A 218 11.71 -11.47 13.49
C GLY A 218 10.32 -10.95 13.90
N ILE A 219 9.60 -10.22 13.02
CA ILE A 219 8.29 -9.63 13.31
C ILE A 219 7.28 -10.04 12.23
N LYS A 220 6.35 -10.90 12.63
CA LYS A 220 5.30 -11.45 11.76
C LYS A 220 4.08 -10.56 11.63
N ASP A 221 3.56 -10.09 12.75
CA ASP A 221 2.31 -9.33 12.81
C ASP A 221 2.56 -7.96 13.49
N PRO A 222 3.19 -6.99 12.78
CA PRO A 222 3.41 -5.66 13.33
C PRO A 222 2.09 -4.91 13.57
N ASN A 223 2.08 -4.03 14.58
CA ASN A 223 0.92 -3.18 14.87
C ASN A 223 0.82 -2.03 13.85
N PHE A 224 0.09 -2.26 12.77
CA PHE A 224 -0.13 -1.26 11.73
C PHE A 224 -1.28 -0.30 12.05
N VAL A 225 -1.17 0.93 11.53
CA VAL A 225 -2.19 1.99 11.62
C VAL A 225 -3.18 1.94 10.45
N ALA A 226 -2.71 1.59 9.25
CA ALA A 226 -3.44 1.63 7.98
C ALA A 226 -3.59 0.27 7.29
N ALA A 227 -3.05 -0.82 7.87
CA ALA A 227 -3.14 -2.18 7.34
C ALA A 227 -2.57 -2.33 5.90
N PRO A 228 -1.25 -2.12 5.70
CA PRO A 228 -0.62 -1.99 4.38
C PRO A 228 -0.85 -3.20 3.45
N VAL A 229 -0.94 -4.42 3.99
CA VAL A 229 -1.17 -5.63 3.17
C VAL A 229 -2.54 -5.60 2.48
N LEU A 230 -3.60 -5.27 3.21
CA LEU A 230 -4.95 -5.21 2.64
C LEU A 230 -5.20 -3.94 1.84
N VAL A 231 -4.56 -2.82 2.19
CA VAL A 231 -4.58 -1.61 1.35
C VAL A 231 -3.88 -1.87 0.01
N ASP A 232 -2.73 -2.54 0.01
CA ASP A 232 -2.07 -2.93 -1.23
C ASP A 232 -2.93 -3.91 -2.04
N ALA A 233 -3.52 -4.90 -1.39
CA ALA A 233 -4.43 -5.85 -2.02
C ALA A 233 -5.59 -5.14 -2.76
N MET A 234 -6.12 -4.03 -2.23
CA MET A 234 -7.07 -3.20 -2.97
C MET A 234 -6.43 -2.59 -4.22
N PHE A 235 -5.24 -1.99 -4.11
CA PHE A 235 -4.54 -1.38 -5.26
C PHE A 235 -4.21 -2.38 -6.37
N GLN A 236 -3.84 -3.61 -6.00
CA GLN A 236 -3.59 -4.71 -6.94
C GLN A 236 -4.78 -4.96 -7.89
N THR A 237 -6.00 -4.82 -7.40
CA THR A 237 -7.21 -5.05 -8.21
C THR A 237 -7.41 -4.00 -9.30
N GLY A 238 -6.88 -2.78 -9.11
CA GLY A 238 -6.80 -1.77 -10.16
C GLY A 238 -5.86 -2.21 -11.28
N GLY A 239 -4.72 -2.80 -10.93
CA GLY A 239 -3.79 -3.43 -11.88
C GLY A 239 -4.42 -4.62 -12.61
N LEU A 240 -5.10 -5.50 -11.88
CA LEU A 240 -5.78 -6.66 -12.45
C LEU A 240 -6.88 -6.26 -13.45
N LEU A 241 -7.65 -5.21 -13.15
CA LEU A 241 -8.65 -4.66 -14.07
C LEU A 241 -8.00 -4.20 -15.39
N GLU A 242 -6.81 -3.59 -15.33
CA GLU A 242 -6.11 -3.18 -16.54
C GLU A 242 -5.61 -4.36 -17.38
N PHE A 243 -5.28 -5.48 -16.77
CA PHE A 243 -4.94 -6.69 -17.53
C PHE A 243 -6.13 -7.25 -18.32
N PHE A 244 -7.34 -7.08 -17.79
CA PHE A 244 -8.59 -7.52 -18.43
C PHE A 244 -9.12 -6.55 -19.49
N THR A 245 -8.60 -5.32 -19.54
CA THR A 245 -9.11 -4.28 -20.44
C THR A 245 -8.07 -3.82 -21.45
N SER A 246 -6.97 -3.23 -20.99
CA SER A 246 -5.95 -2.63 -21.85
C SER A 246 -4.70 -3.50 -22.02
N SER A 247 -4.56 -4.54 -21.20
CA SER A 247 -3.36 -5.36 -21.04
C SER A 247 -2.11 -4.51 -20.83
N ARG A 248 -2.19 -3.52 -19.94
CA ARG A 248 -1.07 -2.65 -19.57
C ARG A 248 -0.67 -2.85 -18.12
N THR A 249 0.62 -2.73 -17.86
CA THR A 249 1.12 -2.54 -16.50
C THR A 249 0.82 -1.11 -16.06
N VAL A 250 0.41 -0.98 -14.81
CA VAL A 250 0.08 0.29 -14.18
C VAL A 250 0.70 0.35 -12.79
N LEU A 251 1.03 1.55 -12.32
CA LEU A 251 1.53 1.77 -10.96
C LEU A 251 0.69 2.82 -10.23
N PRO A 252 0.49 2.70 -8.91
CA PRO A 252 -0.14 3.73 -8.09
C PRO A 252 0.52 5.11 -8.31
N TYR A 253 -0.28 6.16 -8.40
CA TYR A 253 0.21 7.53 -8.59
C TYR A 253 -0.41 8.51 -7.58
N LYS A 254 -1.75 8.56 -7.49
CA LYS A 254 -2.48 9.47 -6.59
C LYS A 254 -3.72 8.83 -5.99
N ILE A 255 -4.15 9.32 -4.84
CA ILE A 255 -5.46 9.00 -4.26
C ILE A 255 -6.09 10.30 -3.76
N ASN A 256 -7.29 10.61 -4.23
CA ASN A 256 -8.04 11.76 -3.74
C ASN A 256 -8.50 11.55 -2.28
N SER A 257 -9.10 10.39 -1.97
CA SER A 257 -9.40 10.03 -0.57
C SER A 257 -9.36 8.52 -0.32
N LEU A 258 -8.91 8.14 0.87
CA LEU A 258 -8.94 6.80 1.44
C LEU A 258 -9.60 6.89 2.82
N LYS A 259 -10.71 6.18 3.04
CA LYS A 259 -11.50 6.24 4.28
C LYS A 259 -11.57 4.89 4.97
N PHE A 260 -11.41 4.89 6.28
CA PHE A 260 -11.54 3.71 7.15
C PHE A 260 -12.81 3.82 7.99
N TYR A 261 -13.73 2.88 7.76
CA TYR A 261 -15.00 2.76 8.49
C TYR A 261 -14.94 1.71 9.59
N SER A 262 -14.05 0.73 9.47
CA SER A 262 -13.86 -0.35 10.44
C SER A 262 -12.49 -0.99 10.23
N ASP A 263 -11.95 -1.58 11.29
CA ASP A 263 -10.68 -2.30 11.23
C ASP A 263 -10.81 -3.55 10.35
N VAL A 264 -9.72 -3.89 9.68
CA VAL A 264 -9.60 -5.09 8.86
C VAL A 264 -8.80 -6.16 9.58
N GLU A 265 -9.10 -7.42 9.29
CA GLU A 265 -8.56 -8.57 10.02
C GLU A 265 -7.83 -9.51 9.05
N LYS A 266 -6.75 -10.10 9.55
CA LYS A 266 -6.07 -11.23 8.89
C LYS A 266 -6.95 -12.47 8.91
N ASN A 267 -6.75 -13.38 7.95
CA ASN A 267 -7.52 -14.62 7.78
C ASN A 267 -9.03 -14.37 7.61
N ARG A 268 -9.38 -13.21 7.04
CA ARG A 268 -10.74 -12.82 6.74
C ARG A 268 -10.85 -12.45 5.26
N GLN A 269 -11.85 -13.06 4.63
CA GLN A 269 -12.20 -12.77 3.24
C GLN A 269 -13.01 -11.47 3.14
N TYR A 270 -12.61 -10.64 2.20
CA TYR A 270 -13.32 -9.45 1.78
C TYR A 270 -13.54 -9.47 0.27
N PHE A 271 -14.60 -8.81 -0.17
CA PHE A 271 -14.74 -8.42 -1.56
C PHE A 271 -14.13 -7.04 -1.79
N CYS A 272 -13.22 -6.93 -2.75
CA CYS A 272 -12.78 -5.65 -3.28
C CYS A 272 -13.55 -5.37 -4.57
N ILE A 273 -14.38 -4.32 -4.54
CA ILE A 273 -15.14 -3.83 -5.71
C ILE A 273 -14.36 -2.68 -6.32
N THR A 274 -13.85 -2.87 -7.53
CA THR A 274 -12.98 -1.94 -8.23
C THR A 274 -13.64 -1.48 -9.50
N GLN A 275 -13.96 -0.19 -9.57
CA GLN A 275 -14.69 0.41 -10.68
C GLN A 275 -13.80 1.41 -11.40
N LYS A 276 -13.64 1.22 -12.72
CA LYS A 276 -12.99 2.22 -13.58
C LYS A 276 -13.90 3.42 -13.77
N MET A 277 -13.43 4.60 -13.37
CA MET A 277 -14.18 5.85 -13.42
C MET A 277 -13.86 6.66 -14.67
N ALA A 278 -12.57 6.76 -15.00
CA ALA A 278 -12.08 7.52 -16.14
C ALA A 278 -10.81 6.88 -16.71
N SER A 279 -10.54 7.17 -17.99
CA SER A 279 -9.28 6.83 -18.66
C SER A 279 -8.74 8.09 -19.32
N GLY A 280 -7.67 8.64 -18.77
CA GLY A 280 -6.91 9.75 -19.35
C GLY A 280 -5.81 9.26 -20.29
N GLU A 281 -4.94 10.16 -20.73
CA GLU A 281 -3.77 9.81 -21.55
C GLU A 281 -2.71 9.08 -20.71
N GLU A 282 -2.30 9.69 -19.59
CA GLU A 282 -1.23 9.17 -18.72
C GLU A 282 -1.76 8.26 -17.60
N THR A 283 -2.94 8.55 -17.05
CA THR A 283 -3.50 7.83 -15.91
C THR A 283 -4.87 7.25 -16.21
N ASN A 284 -5.23 6.21 -15.47
CA ASN A 284 -6.62 5.78 -15.30
C ASN A 284 -7.04 6.04 -13.85
N THR A 285 -8.33 6.33 -13.66
CA THR A 285 -8.89 6.63 -12.35
C THR A 285 -9.92 5.58 -11.94
N TYR A 286 -9.86 5.14 -10.69
CA TYR A 286 -10.71 4.10 -10.12
C TYR A 286 -11.32 4.53 -8.79
N ASN A 287 -12.45 3.92 -8.45
CA ASN A 287 -12.97 3.90 -7.09
C ASN A 287 -12.98 2.45 -6.61
N LEU A 288 -12.60 2.25 -5.34
CA LEU A 288 -12.48 0.94 -4.73
C LEU A 288 -13.27 0.89 -3.42
N LYS A 289 -13.89 -0.25 -3.13
CA LYS A 289 -14.52 -0.51 -1.83
C LYS A 289 -14.15 -1.89 -1.35
N LEU A 290 -13.66 -1.97 -0.13
CA LEU A 290 -13.47 -3.22 0.59
C LEU A 290 -14.71 -3.50 1.43
N VAL A 291 -15.38 -4.60 1.16
CA VAL A 291 -16.65 -4.97 1.80
C VAL A 291 -16.68 -6.42 2.23
N ASP A 292 -17.51 -6.75 3.22
CA ASP A 292 -17.83 -8.14 3.51
C ASP A 292 -19.00 -8.68 2.65
N LYS A 293 -19.31 -9.97 2.78
CA LYS A 293 -20.45 -10.63 2.09
C LYS A 293 -21.82 -10.03 2.43
N LYS A 294 -21.93 -9.26 3.51
CA LYS A 294 -23.15 -8.55 3.91
C LYS A 294 -23.21 -7.13 3.36
N GLY A 295 -22.16 -6.67 2.66
CA GLY A 295 -22.05 -5.33 2.10
C GLY A 295 -21.60 -4.26 3.10
N ASN A 296 -21.10 -4.64 4.29
CA ASN A 296 -20.52 -3.67 5.21
C ASN A 296 -19.19 -3.17 4.63
N VAL A 297 -19.00 -1.86 4.57
CA VAL A 297 -17.80 -1.22 4.00
C VAL A 297 -16.77 -1.03 5.11
N PHE A 298 -15.54 -1.49 4.84
CA PHE A 298 -14.38 -1.36 5.72
C PHE A 298 -13.50 -0.20 5.26
N ILE A 299 -13.14 -0.21 3.98
CA ILE A 299 -12.27 0.78 3.37
C ILE A 299 -12.93 1.28 2.08
N GLU A 300 -12.85 2.58 1.83
CA GLU A 300 -13.28 3.20 0.57
C GLU A 300 -12.16 4.07 0.01
N VAL A 301 -11.81 3.82 -1.25
CA VAL A 301 -10.84 4.61 -2.02
C VAL A 301 -11.60 5.34 -3.11
N ASN A 302 -11.49 6.66 -3.15
CA ASN A 302 -12.04 7.47 -4.24
C ASN A 302 -10.92 8.18 -4.99
N GLY A 303 -11.02 8.20 -6.33
CA GLY A 303 -10.04 8.87 -7.18
C GLY A 303 -8.65 8.25 -7.07
N PHE A 304 -8.58 6.92 -7.05
CA PHE A 304 -7.30 6.22 -7.16
C PHE A 304 -6.80 6.31 -8.59
N GLU A 305 -5.70 7.00 -8.80
CA GLU A 305 -5.05 7.13 -10.10
C GLU A 305 -3.86 6.20 -10.20
N MET A 306 -3.79 5.49 -11.32
CA MET A 306 -2.62 4.68 -11.68
C MET A 306 -2.04 5.16 -13.00
N VAL A 307 -0.73 5.38 -13.03
CA VAL A 307 0.01 5.75 -14.25
C VAL A 307 0.15 4.55 -15.17
N LYS A 308 -0.05 4.78 -16.46
CA LYS A 308 0.08 3.77 -17.51
C LYS A 308 1.55 3.59 -17.86
N LEU A 309 2.00 2.35 -17.81
CA LEU A 309 3.30 1.94 -18.31
C LEU A 309 3.13 1.21 -19.65
N ASN A 310 4.01 0.26 -19.90
CA ASN A 310 4.05 -0.52 -21.12
C ASN A 310 2.83 -1.42 -21.26
N ARG A 311 2.46 -1.68 -22.51
CA ARG A 311 1.54 -2.78 -22.83
C ARG A 311 2.30 -4.09 -22.65
N LEU A 312 1.61 -5.07 -22.09
CA LEU A 312 2.13 -6.42 -21.93
C LEU A 312 2.40 -7.06 -23.30
N ASP A 313 3.50 -7.79 -23.37
CA ASP A 313 3.81 -8.69 -24.47
C ASP A 313 2.69 -9.73 -24.64
N PRO A 314 2.39 -10.18 -25.87
CA PRO A 314 1.25 -11.07 -26.13
C PRO A 314 1.17 -12.30 -25.20
N GLU A 315 2.31 -12.92 -24.89
CA GLU A 315 2.45 -14.08 -24.01
C GLU A 315 2.12 -13.80 -22.54
N ASP A 316 2.24 -12.55 -22.10
CA ASP A 316 1.98 -12.12 -20.72
C ASP A 316 0.53 -11.66 -20.50
N ARG A 317 -0.26 -11.56 -21.57
CA ARG A 317 -1.66 -11.14 -21.48
C ARG A 317 -2.51 -12.27 -20.91
N ILE A 318 -3.48 -11.89 -20.08
CA ILE A 318 -4.38 -12.84 -19.42
C ILE A 318 -5.82 -12.72 -19.89
N ILE A 319 -6.15 -11.73 -20.74
CA ILE A 319 -7.52 -11.51 -21.21
C ILE A 319 -8.08 -12.74 -21.95
N ASP A 320 -7.24 -13.45 -22.71
CA ASP A 320 -7.63 -14.66 -23.43
C ASP A 320 -7.66 -15.91 -22.55
N ARG A 321 -7.17 -15.79 -21.30
CA ARG A 321 -7.16 -16.87 -20.28
C ARG A 321 -8.36 -16.83 -19.36
N VAL A 322 -9.19 -15.78 -19.45
CA VAL A 322 -10.40 -15.59 -18.65
C VAL A 322 -11.62 -15.51 -19.57
N LYS A 323 -12.70 -16.17 -19.16
CA LYS A 323 -13.99 -16.14 -19.87
C LYS A 323 -15.01 -15.43 -18.99
N PHE A 324 -15.58 -14.37 -19.52
CA PHE A 324 -16.70 -13.62 -18.94
C PHE A 324 -17.64 -13.21 -20.06
N SER A 325 -18.92 -13.04 -19.74
CA SER A 325 -19.93 -12.63 -20.73
C SER A 325 -20.43 -11.24 -20.38
N PHE A 326 -20.44 -10.34 -21.35
CA PHE A 326 -21.14 -9.08 -21.18
C PHE A 326 -22.63 -9.36 -21.09
N PRO A 327 -23.36 -8.77 -20.13
CA PRO A 327 -24.81 -8.92 -20.04
C PRO A 327 -25.55 -8.54 -21.34
N ASN A 328 -24.91 -7.71 -22.17
CA ASN A 328 -25.37 -7.33 -23.51
C ASN A 328 -24.27 -7.67 -24.52
N GLY A 329 -24.31 -8.86 -25.12
CA GLY A 329 -23.30 -9.32 -26.08
C GLY A 329 -23.01 -8.30 -27.19
N LYS A 330 -21.91 -7.56 -27.04
CA LYS A 330 -21.23 -6.80 -28.08
C LYS A 330 -19.73 -6.85 -27.86
#